data_AF-A0A7S7W9C9-F1
#
_entry.id   AF-A0A7S7W9C9-F1
#
_cell.length_a   1.000
_cell.length_b   1.000
_cell.length_c   1.000
_cell.angle_alpha   90.00
_cell.angle_beta   90.00
_cell.angle_gamma   90.00
#
_symmetry.space_group_name_H-M   'P 1'
#
loop_
_entity.id
_entity.type
_entity.pdbx_description
1 polymer ?
#
loop_
_entity_poly.entity_id
_entity_poly.type
_entity_poly.pdbx_seq_one_letter_code
_entity_poly.pdbx_strand_id
1 'polypeptide(L)'
;MTVQEQEQLAGSIQEIGTILERARAAAIDYYRLTGKPLGITGEIGEYEAARLLGLTLAAAREPGFDAIDSAGLRYQIKARLITELGRRRSQQIGAIKLTHPWHRILLVLLDASYCVTAIWQAERQCIEAALSAPGSKSRNERGALAVSKFKSVADPIWTRLDKA
;
A
#
# COMPACT_ATOMS: atom_id res chain seq x y z
N MET A 1 16.46 -3.71 18.69
CA MET A 1 15.40 -4.66 19.07
C MET A 1 16.04 -5.91 19.64
N THR A 2 15.45 -6.46 20.68
CA THR A 2 15.84 -7.72 21.31
C THR A 2 15.28 -8.91 20.51
N VAL A 3 15.83 -10.10 20.72
CA VAL A 3 15.34 -11.35 20.09
C VAL A 3 13.87 -11.62 20.44
N GLN A 4 13.48 -11.35 21.70
CA GLN A 4 12.10 -11.53 22.16
C GLN A 4 11.12 -10.58 21.46
N GLU A 5 11.50 -9.33 21.22
CA GLU A 5 10.69 -8.37 20.46
C GLU A 5 10.51 -8.80 18.99
N GLN A 6 11.53 -9.41 18.39
CA GLN A 6 11.47 -9.94 17.03
C GLN A 6 10.54 -11.15 16.93
N GLU A 7 10.61 -12.08 17.88
CA GLU A 7 9.72 -13.26 17.92
C GLU A 7 8.27 -12.87 18.16
N GLN A 8 8.01 -11.92 19.06
CA GLN A 8 6.66 -11.44 19.34
C GLN A 8 6.05 -10.73 18.12
N LEU A 9 6.83 -9.91 17.42
CA LEU A 9 6.38 -9.25 16.19
C LEU A 9 6.11 -10.26 15.06
N ALA A 10 6.96 -11.28 14.92
CA ALA A 10 6.78 -12.36 13.96
C ALA A 10 5.53 -13.21 14.26
N GLY A 11 5.20 -13.41 15.54
CA GLY A 11 3.94 -14.03 15.95
C GLY A 11 2.72 -13.18 15.56
N SER A 12 2.76 -11.88 15.87
CA SER A 12 1.66 -10.96 15.55
C SER A 12 1.38 -10.85 14.04
N ILE A 13 2.40 -10.83 13.19
CA ILE A 13 2.18 -10.76 11.73
C ILE A 13 1.55 -12.04 11.18
N GLN A 14 1.87 -13.21 11.74
CA GLN A 14 1.26 -14.50 11.34
C GLN A 14 -0.23 -14.57 11.74
N GLU A 15 -0.56 -14.10 12.94
CA GLU A 15 -1.95 -14.02 13.42
C GLU A 15 -2.78 -13.06 12.57
N ILE A 16 -2.24 -11.88 12.27
CA ILE A 16 -2.84 -10.91 11.34
C ILE A 16 -3.09 -11.56 9.98
N GLY A 17 -2.09 -12.26 9.44
CA GLY A 17 -2.21 -12.97 8.16
C GLY A 17 -3.36 -13.97 8.12
N THR A 18 -3.53 -14.75 9.19
CA THR A 18 -4.63 -15.72 9.30
C THR A 18 -6.00 -15.06 9.27
N ILE A 19 -6.16 -13.91 9.95
CA ILE A 19 -7.41 -13.15 9.94
C ILE A 19 -7.64 -12.54 8.55
N LEU A 20 -6.60 -11.97 7.94
CA LEU A 20 -6.70 -11.32 6.64
C LEU A 20 -7.03 -12.31 5.52
N GLU A 21 -6.58 -13.56 5.56
CA GLU A 21 -6.99 -14.57 4.59
C GLU A 21 -8.50 -14.87 4.65
N ARG A 22 -9.09 -14.90 5.84
CA ARG A 22 -10.55 -15.04 6.00
C ARG A 22 -11.28 -13.80 5.49
N ALA A 23 -10.78 -12.61 5.80
CA ALA A 23 -11.35 -11.35 5.32
C ALA A 23 -11.26 -11.25 3.79
N ARG A 24 -10.15 -11.70 3.20
CA ARG A 24 -9.91 -11.78 1.75
C ARG A 24 -10.98 -12.62 1.08
N ALA A 25 -11.21 -13.84 1.55
CA ALA A 25 -12.24 -14.73 1.02
C ALA A 25 -13.62 -14.07 1.08
N ALA A 26 -13.98 -13.50 2.24
CA ALA A 26 -15.26 -12.80 2.41
C ALA A 26 -15.40 -11.59 1.47
N ALA A 27 -14.34 -10.81 1.24
CA ALA A 27 -14.37 -9.65 0.35
C ALA A 27 -14.55 -10.04 -1.12
N ILE A 28 -13.94 -11.15 -1.54
CA ILE A 28 -14.12 -11.71 -2.89
C ILE A 28 -15.57 -12.13 -3.09
N ASP A 29 -16.13 -12.90 -2.16
CA ASP A 29 -17.52 -13.37 -2.26
C ASP A 29 -18.52 -12.22 -2.18
N TYR A 30 -18.30 -11.25 -1.27
CA TYR A 30 -19.12 -10.05 -1.16
C TYR A 30 -19.13 -9.25 -2.47
N TYR A 31 -17.98 -9.05 -3.10
CA TYR A 31 -17.91 -8.35 -4.39
C TYR A 31 -18.62 -9.14 -5.49
N ARG A 32 -18.45 -10.47 -5.54
CA ARG A 32 -19.14 -11.33 -6.51
C ARG A 32 -20.66 -11.25 -6.39
N LEU A 33 -21.17 -11.20 -5.16
CA LEU A 33 -22.61 -11.16 -4.89
C LEU A 33 -23.24 -9.77 -5.07
N THR A 34 -22.50 -8.71 -4.76
CA THR A 34 -23.08 -7.36 -4.64
C THR A 34 -22.56 -6.35 -5.66
N GLY A 35 -21.44 -6.65 -6.34
CA GLY A 35 -20.69 -5.70 -7.16
C GLY A 35 -20.04 -4.55 -6.37
N LYS A 36 -20.06 -4.60 -5.03
CA LYS A 36 -19.51 -3.56 -4.14
C LYS A 36 -18.28 -4.08 -3.39
N PRO A 37 -17.25 -3.25 -3.15
CA PRO A 37 -16.09 -3.67 -2.37
C PRO A 37 -16.44 -3.76 -0.88
N LEU A 38 -15.87 -4.74 -0.17
CA LEU A 38 -16.01 -4.87 1.28
C LEU A 38 -15.18 -3.82 2.06
N GLY A 39 -14.16 -3.23 1.42
CA GLY A 39 -13.40 -2.12 1.98
C GLY A 39 -12.14 -2.51 2.76
N ILE A 40 -11.51 -3.65 2.45
CA ILE A 40 -10.32 -4.17 3.17
C ILE A 40 -8.99 -3.99 2.41
N THR A 41 -8.98 -3.20 1.33
CA THR A 41 -7.83 -3.10 0.42
C THR A 41 -6.60 -2.49 1.12
N GLY A 42 -6.80 -1.54 2.03
CA GLY A 42 -5.70 -0.87 2.73
C GLY A 42 -4.97 -1.83 3.66
N GLU A 43 -5.75 -2.51 4.49
CA GLU A 43 -5.29 -3.48 5.50
C GLU A 43 -4.51 -4.63 4.85
N ILE A 44 -5.01 -5.17 3.73
CA ILE A 44 -4.28 -6.18 2.96
C ILE A 44 -2.97 -5.61 2.41
N GLY A 45 -3.00 -4.40 1.85
CA GLY A 45 -1.79 -3.80 1.27
C GLY A 45 -0.69 -3.53 2.29
N GLU A 46 -1.06 -3.04 3.48
CA GLU A 46 -0.13 -2.83 4.60
C GLU A 46 0.50 -4.15 5.05
N TYR A 47 -0.33 -5.16 5.34
CA TYR A 47 0.14 -6.48 5.73
C TYR A 47 1.06 -7.11 4.68
N GLU A 48 0.66 -7.10 3.41
CA GLU A 48 1.44 -7.73 2.35
C GLU A 48 2.76 -7.01 2.10
N ALA A 49 2.79 -5.68 2.15
CA ALA A 49 4.04 -4.93 2.06
C ALA A 49 4.98 -5.25 3.23
N ALA A 50 4.45 -5.29 4.46
CA ALA A 50 5.24 -5.65 5.63
C ALA A 50 5.81 -7.07 5.52
N ARG A 51 4.98 -8.04 5.12
CA ARG A 51 5.37 -9.44 4.96
C ARG A 51 6.40 -9.64 3.85
N LEU A 52 6.20 -9.02 2.68
CA LEU A 52 7.06 -9.21 1.50
C LEU A 52 8.39 -8.45 1.59
N LEU A 53 8.41 -7.31 2.28
CA LEU A 53 9.58 -6.44 2.38
C LEU A 53 10.27 -6.49 3.75
N GLY A 54 9.74 -7.28 4.69
CA GLY A 54 10.30 -7.39 6.05
C GLY A 54 10.14 -6.11 6.88
N LEU A 55 9.03 -5.40 6.73
CA LEU A 55 8.74 -4.18 7.50
C LEU A 55 8.01 -4.50 8.81
N THR A 56 8.19 -3.65 9.80
CA THR A 56 7.42 -3.63 11.03
C THR A 56 6.24 -2.69 10.86
N LEU A 57 5.01 -3.18 10.98
CA LEU A 57 3.81 -2.32 10.94
C LEU A 57 3.83 -1.35 12.13
N ALA A 58 3.47 -0.10 11.87
CA ALA A 58 3.32 0.91 12.91
C ALA A 58 2.14 0.57 13.81
N ALA A 59 2.21 1.01 15.08
CA ALA A 59 1.07 0.89 15.98
C ALA A 59 -0.12 1.71 15.46
N ALA A 60 -1.34 1.25 15.76
CA ALA A 60 -2.54 1.98 15.39
C ALA A 60 -2.49 3.42 15.95
N ARG A 61 -2.82 4.40 15.10
CA ARG A 61 -2.87 5.85 15.41
C ARG A 61 -1.53 6.59 15.41
N GLU A 62 -0.43 5.96 14.99
CA GLU A 62 0.80 6.70 14.64
C GLU A 62 0.50 7.64 13.45
N PRO A 63 0.56 8.97 13.61
CA PRO A 63 0.16 9.87 12.55
C PRO A 63 1.23 9.94 11.46
N GLY A 64 0.95 9.29 10.33
CA GLY A 64 1.53 9.68 9.05
C GLY A 64 2.51 8.71 8.39
N PHE A 65 2.73 7.53 8.95
CA PHE A 65 3.39 6.40 8.29
C PHE A 65 2.77 5.08 8.80
N ASP A 66 2.90 4.02 8.01
CA ASP A 66 2.19 2.76 8.22
C ASP A 66 3.16 1.61 8.58
N ALA A 67 4.47 1.75 8.27
CA ALA A 67 5.48 0.78 8.64
C ALA A 67 6.89 1.40 8.78
N ILE A 68 7.81 0.66 9.41
CA ILE A 68 9.23 1.02 9.58
C ILE A 68 10.11 -0.18 9.21
N ASP A 69 11.25 0.04 8.56
CA ASP A 69 12.27 -1.00 8.34
C ASP A 69 13.28 -1.13 9.52
N SER A 70 14.22 -2.06 9.40
CA SER A 70 15.26 -2.28 10.41
C SER A 70 16.26 -1.12 10.55
N ALA A 71 16.32 -0.21 9.57
CA ALA A 71 17.15 0.99 9.59
C ALA A 71 16.41 2.22 10.16
N GLY A 72 15.13 2.08 10.53
CA GLY A 72 14.31 3.16 11.05
C GLY A 72 13.67 4.04 9.96
N LEU A 73 13.76 3.66 8.68
CA LEU A 73 13.06 4.37 7.62
C LEU A 73 11.56 4.11 7.71
N ARG A 74 10.81 5.21 7.65
CA ARG A 74 9.35 5.22 7.78
C ARG A 74 8.69 5.19 6.40
N TYR A 75 7.74 4.29 6.24
CA TYR A 75 7.01 4.02 5.00
C TYR A 75 5.54 4.38 5.17
N GLN A 76 5.00 5.14 4.24
CA GLN A 76 3.55 5.23 4.04
C GLN A 76 3.14 4.26 2.93
N ILE A 77 2.13 3.43 3.18
CA ILE A 77 1.67 2.37 2.29
C ILE A 77 0.31 2.77 1.72
N LYS A 78 0.18 2.67 0.41
CA LYS A 78 -1.07 2.90 -0.33
C LYS A 78 -1.36 1.65 -1.14
N ALA A 79 -2.58 1.15 -1.06
CA ALA A 79 -3.00 -0.05 -1.78
C ALA A 79 -4.02 0.26 -2.88
N ARG A 80 -3.96 -0.47 -3.99
CA ARG A 80 -4.95 -0.38 -5.08
C ARG A 80 -5.28 -1.75 -5.65
N LEU A 81 -6.58 -2.05 -5.69
CA LEU A 81 -7.14 -3.18 -6.42
C LEU A 81 -7.26 -2.82 -7.90
N ILE A 82 -6.49 -3.48 -8.75
CA ILE A 82 -6.50 -3.29 -10.20
C ILE A 82 -7.35 -4.40 -10.82
N THR A 83 -8.60 -4.07 -11.14
CA THR A 83 -9.51 -4.96 -11.88
C THR A 83 -9.71 -4.46 -13.30
N GLU A 84 -10.20 -5.33 -14.20
CA GLU A 84 -10.53 -4.94 -15.57
C GLU A 84 -11.57 -3.81 -15.62
N LEU A 85 -12.54 -3.84 -14.69
CA LEU A 85 -13.51 -2.76 -14.45
C LEU A 85 -12.84 -1.50 -13.86
N GLY A 86 -11.80 -1.67 -13.04
CA GLY A 86 -11.00 -0.62 -12.43
C GLY A 86 -10.25 0.24 -13.44
N ARG A 87 -10.01 -0.23 -14.67
CA ARG A 87 -9.42 0.61 -15.75
C ARG A 87 -10.29 1.83 -16.10
N ARG A 88 -11.57 1.85 -15.72
CA ARG A 88 -12.55 2.90 -16.04
C ARG A 88 -12.81 3.93 -14.93
N ARG A 89 -12.37 3.69 -13.69
CA ARG A 89 -12.50 4.65 -12.56
C ARG A 89 -11.15 5.25 -12.22
N SER A 90 -11.12 6.49 -11.72
CA SER A 90 -9.86 7.19 -11.47
C SER A 90 -8.95 6.35 -10.58
N GLN A 91 -7.86 5.86 -11.17
CA GLN A 91 -6.77 5.15 -10.49
C GLN A 91 -5.95 6.15 -9.68
N GLN A 92 -6.57 7.06 -8.92
CA GLN A 92 -5.86 7.97 -8.04
C GLN A 92 -5.43 7.20 -6.81
N ILE A 93 -4.21 7.40 -6.33
CA ILE A 93 -3.79 6.99 -4.98
C ILE A 93 -4.43 7.90 -3.94
N GLY A 94 -4.54 7.42 -2.69
CA GLY A 94 -5.09 8.22 -1.60
C GLY A 94 -4.24 9.47 -1.38
N ALA A 95 -4.83 10.53 -0.84
CA ALA A 95 -4.12 11.78 -0.58
C ALA A 95 -2.83 11.54 0.21
N ILE A 96 -1.75 12.16 -0.24
CA ILE A 96 -0.44 12.16 0.38
C ILE A 96 -0.28 13.50 1.08
N LYS A 97 -0.05 13.45 2.39
CA LYS A 97 0.20 14.63 3.20
C LYS A 97 1.70 14.79 3.39
N LEU A 98 2.28 15.82 2.78
CA LEU A 98 3.71 16.13 2.92
C LEU A 98 4.08 16.57 4.35
N THR A 99 3.11 16.97 5.17
CA THR A 99 3.32 17.30 6.59
C THR A 99 3.58 16.08 7.47
N HIS A 100 3.32 14.87 6.97
CA HIS A 100 3.55 13.63 7.73
C HIS A 100 5.01 13.17 7.67
N PRO A 101 5.50 12.45 8.69
CA PRO A 101 6.92 12.14 8.83
C PRO A 101 7.30 10.81 8.16
N TRP A 102 6.83 10.57 6.94
CA TRP A 102 7.25 9.44 6.11
C TRP A 102 8.50 9.80 5.28
N HIS A 103 9.30 8.78 4.94
CA HIS A 103 10.49 8.90 4.11
C HIS A 103 10.26 8.35 2.71
N ARG A 104 9.52 7.25 2.61
CA ARG A 104 9.21 6.56 1.34
C ARG A 104 7.72 6.24 1.28
N ILE A 105 7.16 6.21 0.07
CA ILE A 105 5.80 5.74 -0.17
C ILE A 105 5.85 4.44 -0.93
N LEU A 106 5.09 3.45 -0.48
CA LEU A 106 4.83 2.20 -1.18
C LEU A 106 3.45 2.25 -1.84
N LEU A 107 3.38 1.89 -3.11
CA LEU A 107 2.14 1.59 -3.81
C LEU A 107 2.05 0.09 -4.06
N VAL A 108 1.15 -0.56 -3.34
CA VAL A 108 0.85 -1.99 -3.46
C VAL A 108 -0.28 -2.19 -4.45
N LEU A 109 -0.01 -2.92 -5.52
CA LEU A 109 -1.00 -3.25 -6.55
C LEU A 109 -1.50 -4.68 -6.34
N LEU A 110 -2.81 -4.82 -6.20
CA LEU A 110 -3.49 -6.08 -5.95
C LEU A 110 -4.36 -6.46 -7.15
N ASP A 111 -4.46 -7.74 -7.47
CA ASP A 111 -5.45 -8.25 -8.44
C ASP A 111 -6.82 -8.48 -7.80
N ALA A 112 -7.80 -8.97 -8.58
CA ALA A 112 -9.17 -9.20 -8.09
C ALA A 112 -9.28 -10.22 -6.94
N SER A 113 -8.26 -11.08 -6.76
CA SER A 113 -8.14 -12.01 -5.65
C SER A 113 -7.38 -11.41 -4.46
N TYR A 114 -7.11 -10.10 -4.51
CA TYR A 114 -6.29 -9.35 -3.56
C TYR A 114 -4.84 -9.84 -3.48
N CYS A 115 -4.35 -10.61 -4.45
CA CYS A 115 -2.96 -11.04 -4.48
C CYS A 115 -2.08 -9.90 -4.97
N VAL A 116 -0.91 -9.71 -4.35
CA VAL A 116 0.04 -8.68 -4.78
C VAL A 116 0.57 -9.03 -6.17
N THR A 117 0.51 -8.04 -7.06
CA THR A 117 1.05 -8.10 -8.43
C THR A 117 2.34 -7.31 -8.54
N ALA A 118 2.43 -6.16 -7.87
CA ALA A 118 3.64 -5.36 -7.80
C ALA A 118 3.64 -4.43 -6.58
N ILE A 119 4.83 -4.07 -6.10
CA ILE A 119 5.07 -3.01 -5.14
C ILE A 119 6.01 -1.99 -5.78
N TRP A 120 5.57 -0.73 -5.81
CA TRP A 120 6.35 0.40 -6.29
C TRP A 120 6.75 1.29 -5.13
N GLN A 121 7.97 1.80 -5.16
CA GLN A 121 8.52 2.67 -4.12
C GLN A 121 8.89 4.03 -4.70
N ALA A 122 8.45 5.10 -4.05
CA ALA A 122 8.86 6.46 -4.38
C ALA A 122 9.56 7.11 -3.18
N GLU A 123 10.64 7.83 -3.46
CA GLU A 123 11.28 8.69 -2.47
C GLU A 123 10.51 10.00 -2.29
N ARG A 124 10.64 10.58 -1.10
CA ARG A 124 9.93 11.81 -0.73
C ARG A 124 10.14 12.97 -1.71
N GLN A 125 11.38 13.21 -2.12
CA GLN A 125 11.70 14.30 -3.04
C GLN A 125 10.99 14.13 -4.40
N CYS A 126 10.91 12.89 -4.91
CA CYS A 126 10.20 12.58 -6.16
C CYS A 126 8.69 12.85 -6.05
N ILE A 127 8.09 12.52 -4.90
CA ILE A 127 6.67 12.77 -4.63
C ILE A 127 6.37 14.26 -4.46
N GLU A 128 7.21 14.98 -3.72
CA GLU A 128 7.09 16.43 -3.52
C GLU A 128 7.14 17.17 -4.86
N ALA A 129 8.08 16.81 -5.73
CA ALA A 129 8.18 17.35 -7.09
C ALA A 129 6.93 17.02 -7.92
N ALA A 130 6.44 15.77 -7.86
CA ALA A 130 5.27 15.33 -8.64
C ALA A 130 3.97 16.03 -8.23
N LEU A 131 3.78 16.30 -6.94
CA LEU A 131 2.62 16.99 -6.38
C LEU A 131 2.66 18.51 -6.62
N SER A 132 3.85 19.10 -6.62
CA SER A 132 4.05 20.54 -6.85
C SER A 132 3.97 20.93 -8.32
N ALA A 133 4.15 19.97 -9.24
CA ALA A 133 4.10 20.24 -10.67
C ALA A 133 2.73 20.80 -11.11
N PRO A 134 2.69 21.88 -11.93
CA PRO A 134 1.45 22.59 -12.27
C PRO A 134 0.48 21.73 -13.09
N GLY A 135 -0.80 22.13 -13.10
CA GLY A 135 -1.79 21.64 -14.06
C GLY A 135 -2.79 20.61 -13.53
N SER A 136 -2.91 20.35 -12.22
CA SER A 136 -3.97 19.47 -11.71
C SER A 136 -4.41 19.78 -10.29
N LYS A 137 -5.69 20.13 -10.09
CA LYS A 137 -6.31 20.27 -8.76
C LYS A 137 -6.15 19.03 -7.89
N SER A 138 -6.23 17.83 -8.48
CA SER A 138 -5.98 16.57 -7.75
C SER A 138 -4.61 16.54 -7.09
N ARG A 139 -3.57 16.99 -7.81
CA ARG A 139 -2.19 16.99 -7.31
C ARG A 139 -1.95 18.19 -6.41
N ASN A 140 -2.28 19.38 -6.90
CA ASN A 140 -1.90 20.65 -6.30
C ASN A 140 -2.76 21.05 -5.10
N GLU A 141 -4.01 20.59 -5.02
CA GLU A 141 -4.92 20.91 -3.90
C GLU A 141 -5.21 19.69 -3.02
N ARG A 142 -5.42 18.51 -3.61
CA ARG A 142 -5.85 17.30 -2.87
C ARG A 142 -4.71 16.36 -2.48
N GLY A 143 -3.48 16.62 -2.93
CA GLY A 143 -2.33 15.78 -2.63
C GLY A 143 -2.41 14.36 -3.24
N ALA A 144 -3.21 14.14 -4.28
CA ALA A 144 -3.45 12.83 -4.87
C ALA A 144 -2.84 12.71 -6.27
N LEU A 145 -2.08 11.64 -6.51
CA LEU A 145 -1.50 11.29 -7.81
C LEU A 145 -2.34 10.19 -8.49
N ALA A 146 -2.33 10.12 -9.82
CA ALA A 146 -2.75 8.90 -10.52
C ALA A 146 -1.71 7.79 -10.33
N VAL A 147 -2.10 6.52 -10.37
CA VAL A 147 -1.22 5.35 -10.33
C VAL A 147 -0.17 5.43 -11.44
N SER A 148 -0.58 5.81 -12.66
CA SER A 148 0.36 6.02 -13.76
C SER A 148 1.39 7.11 -13.46
N LYS A 149 0.96 8.21 -12.83
CA LYS A 149 1.86 9.30 -12.44
C LYS A 149 2.80 8.90 -11.29
N PHE A 150 2.31 8.13 -10.32
CA PHE A 150 3.14 7.57 -9.25
C PHE A 150 4.21 6.65 -9.84
N LYS A 151 3.83 5.72 -10.72
CA LYS A 151 4.77 4.83 -11.42
C LYS A 151 5.83 5.59 -12.24
N SER A 152 5.52 6.79 -12.73
CA SER A 152 6.49 7.60 -13.49
C SER A 152 7.57 8.24 -12.61
N VAL A 153 7.46 8.18 -11.29
CA VAL A 153 8.38 8.78 -10.31
C VAL A 153 8.80 7.79 -9.22
N ALA A 154 8.58 6.50 -9.47
CA ALA A 154 8.75 5.41 -8.52
C ALA A 154 9.43 4.23 -9.22
N ASP A 155 10.12 3.41 -8.45
CA ASP A 155 10.76 2.19 -8.93
C ASP A 155 9.96 0.94 -8.51
N PRO A 156 9.85 -0.08 -9.37
CA PRO A 156 9.31 -1.36 -8.96
C PRO A 156 10.35 -2.08 -8.08
N ILE A 157 9.98 -2.36 -6.83
CA ILE A 157 10.88 -3.05 -5.87
C ILE A 157 10.47 -4.50 -5.63
N TRP A 158 9.25 -4.86 -6.02
CA TRP A 158 8.76 -6.23 -5.99
C TRP A 158 7.74 -6.42 -7.11
N THR A 159 7.85 -7.52 -7.84
CA THR A 159 6.85 -7.94 -8.82
C THR A 159 6.59 -9.42 -8.65
N ARG A 160 5.34 -9.83 -8.79
CA ARG A 160 5.01 -11.25 -8.83
C ARG A 160 5.69 -11.84 -10.06
N LEU A 161 6.53 -12.85 -9.83
CA LEU A 161 6.97 -13.71 -10.91
C LEU A 161 5.77 -14.54 -11.31
N ASP A 162 5.12 -14.20 -12.41
CA ASP A 162 4.12 -15.10 -12.98
C ASP A 162 4.85 -16.41 -13.30
N LYS A 163 4.30 -17.55 -12.84
CA LYS A 163 4.80 -18.85 -13.30
C LYS A 163 4.57 -18.89 -14.82
N ALA A 164 5.67 -18.91 -15.57
CA ALA A 164 5.64 -19.31 -16.97
C ALA A 164 5.06 -20.72 -17.11
#